data_AF-A0A7U9ET12-F1
#
_entry.id   AF-A0A7U9ET12-F1
#
_cell.length_a   1.000
_cell.length_b   1.000
_cell.length_c   1.000
_cell.angle_alpha   90.00
_cell.angle_beta   90.00
_cell.angle_gamma   90.00
#
_symmetry.space_group_name_H-M   'P 1'
#
loop_
_entity.id
_entity.type
_entity.pdbx_description
1 polymer ?
#
loop_
_entity_poly.entity_id
_entity_poly.type
_entity_poly.pdbx_seq_one_letter_code
_entity_poly.pdbx_strand_id
1 'polypeptide(L)'
;MTDKANVNVFEDGLKIYTTLDQNVQTYVEKLLNSDKYFTNKKDLQSGIAVVDTKTGAIRALGGGRHRDNIEFGFNYAIQPVGQPGSTIKPILDYGPAIEYLKWSTAHILVDEPYTYSDGTPIRNAGGKYAGPVTLRKALTWSYNIPALKTYQAVGKERAMEFANRLGMGFDEVYEPYAIGGVSRYVSVLQMAGAYTAFGNNGVYTKPYAVTKIVFPDGTEMDLQPKPKRVMHDYTAYMITDVLKSVIRSGTGQLANVPGLELAGKTGTTNYGKDGAKFGLDRDDVPDSWIVGYTPNYTAAIWVGFSKRSSTAKLDKYEQKIPKYLLRDIMSHIDDGSGEFKQPDSVVKLPIKKGTNPPKLAGKYTPESEITYELFVRGTEPTETANDVPEELPAVKGLTAVYDQAANAISVSWSYDEQTDETIFEVRVKDGQGQTNTITTKDRSITISNPTPGWTYTIAVYAKDGERMSKPAIASVHVPGGEDQTPVPQQPGDDSQGSGGQNGGTDQGNSGNNGNENGQGNNNEQNGGASGGQENGNSGGANQNNGQTDGTNNQGTNNSGQTNGTNGGTGANSGTPPVSPPLKNGSGAGLGTRP
;
A
#
# COMPACT_ATOMS: atom_id res chain seq x y z
N MET A 1 20.57 43.51 -7.37
CA MET A 1 19.13 43.74 -7.18
C MET A 1 18.45 42.39 -7.00
N THR A 2 17.99 42.04 -5.79
CA THR A 2 17.01 40.95 -5.64
C THR A 2 15.61 41.53 -5.80
N ASP A 3 14.72 40.80 -6.47
CA ASP A 3 13.35 41.25 -6.80
C ASP A 3 12.49 41.63 -5.59
N LYS A 4 12.90 41.21 -4.38
CA LYS A 4 12.16 41.42 -3.13
C LYS A 4 12.74 42.50 -2.22
N ALA A 5 14.04 42.76 -2.29
CA ALA A 5 14.71 43.63 -1.32
C ALA A 5 15.36 44.88 -1.95
N ASN A 6 15.43 44.98 -3.29
CA ASN A 6 16.06 46.10 -3.99
C ASN A 6 17.49 46.41 -3.49
N VAL A 7 18.24 45.34 -3.16
CA VAL A 7 19.63 45.42 -2.66
C VAL A 7 20.65 44.92 -3.69
N ASN A 8 21.85 45.47 -3.63
CA ASN A 8 23.04 44.93 -4.28
C ASN A 8 23.82 44.05 -3.29
N VAL A 9 23.68 42.73 -3.45
CA VAL A 9 24.33 41.73 -2.60
C VAL A 9 25.86 41.77 -2.64
N PHE A 10 26.47 42.47 -3.61
CA PHE A 10 27.91 42.59 -3.75
C PHE A 10 28.49 43.88 -3.15
N GLU A 11 27.66 44.89 -2.88
CA GLU A 11 28.11 46.24 -2.51
C GLU A 11 27.54 46.72 -1.18
N ASP A 12 26.37 46.24 -0.77
CA ASP A 12 25.61 46.84 0.34
C ASP A 12 26.04 46.34 1.74
N GLY A 13 27.12 45.56 1.85
CA GLY A 13 27.64 45.09 3.14
C GLY A 13 26.66 44.26 3.98
N LEU A 14 25.82 43.46 3.31
CA LEU A 14 24.70 42.73 3.92
C LEU A 14 25.15 41.50 4.72
N LYS A 15 24.45 41.19 5.82
CA LYS A 15 24.46 39.84 6.42
C LYS A 15 23.22 39.08 5.96
N ILE A 16 23.42 37.98 5.23
CA ILE A 16 22.34 37.15 4.68
C ILE A 16 22.25 35.85 5.48
N TYR A 17 21.10 35.61 6.11
CA TYR A 17 20.84 34.40 6.88
C TYR A 17 20.08 33.41 6.01
N THR A 18 20.58 32.17 5.92
CA THR A 18 20.04 31.13 5.04
C THR A 18 19.47 29.97 5.82
N THR A 19 18.73 29.10 5.13
CA THR A 19 18.14 27.88 5.68
C THR A 19 19.02 26.64 5.53
N LEU A 20 20.16 26.78 4.83
CA LEU A 20 21.05 25.69 4.43
C LEU A 20 21.54 24.93 5.66
N ASP A 21 21.42 23.61 5.61
CA ASP A 21 22.09 22.72 6.54
C ASP A 21 23.37 22.21 5.88
N GLN A 22 24.53 22.62 6.40
CA GLN A 22 25.83 22.27 5.81
C GLN A 22 26.11 20.77 5.83
N ASN A 23 25.62 20.04 6.83
CA ASN A 23 25.83 18.59 6.93
C ASN A 23 25.01 17.89 5.84
N VAL A 24 23.74 18.27 5.70
CA VAL A 24 22.86 17.72 4.67
C VAL A 24 23.36 18.08 3.27
N GLN A 25 23.78 19.33 3.04
CA GLN A 25 24.32 19.79 1.76
C GLN A 25 25.57 19.00 1.36
N THR A 26 26.54 18.86 2.26
CA THR A 26 27.76 18.09 2.02
C THR A 26 27.45 16.63 1.67
N TYR A 27 26.47 16.03 2.35
CA TYR A 27 26.05 14.65 2.07
C TYR A 27 25.39 14.51 0.69
N VAL A 28 24.52 15.44 0.31
CA VAL A 28 23.87 15.48 -1.01
C VAL A 28 24.91 15.61 -2.13
N GLU A 29 25.90 16.49 -1.98
CA GLU A 29 26.99 16.66 -2.95
C GLU A 29 27.84 15.38 -3.07
N LYS A 30 28.19 14.77 -1.93
CA LYS A 30 28.90 13.49 -1.90
C LYS A 30 28.15 12.40 -2.66
N LEU A 31 26.83 12.29 -2.48
CA LEU A 31 26.02 11.30 -3.18
C LEU A 31 25.97 11.53 -4.69
N LEU A 32 25.83 12.79 -5.13
CA LEU A 32 25.82 13.15 -6.56
C LEU A 32 27.13 12.78 -7.28
N ASN A 33 28.25 12.94 -6.58
CA ASN A 33 29.58 12.65 -7.10
C ASN A 33 30.07 11.23 -6.77
N SER A 34 29.20 10.35 -6.24
CA SER A 34 29.57 8.99 -5.89
C SER A 34 29.52 8.05 -7.10
N ASP A 35 30.54 7.20 -7.23
CA ASP A 35 30.56 6.08 -8.19
C ASP A 35 29.69 4.89 -7.76
N LYS A 36 29.08 4.95 -6.56
CA LYS A 36 28.22 3.88 -6.02
C LYS A 36 26.97 3.63 -6.87
N TYR A 37 26.37 4.70 -7.40
CA TYR A 37 25.06 4.63 -8.04
C TYR A 37 25.07 4.97 -9.52
N PHE A 38 25.89 5.93 -9.93
CA PHE A 38 25.83 6.44 -11.28
C PHE A 38 26.73 5.64 -12.22
N THR A 39 26.22 5.36 -13.42
CA THR A 39 27.01 4.75 -14.49
C THR A 39 27.93 5.79 -15.13
N ASN A 40 28.81 5.32 -16.03
CA ASN A 40 29.78 6.14 -16.76
C ASN A 40 29.18 6.92 -17.95
N LYS A 41 27.84 7.01 -18.08
CA LYS A 41 27.21 7.80 -19.13
C LYS A 41 27.51 9.28 -18.92
N LYS A 42 28.21 9.88 -19.90
CA LYS A 42 28.72 11.27 -19.85
C LYS A 42 27.66 12.31 -19.47
N ASP A 43 26.47 12.19 -20.07
CA ASP A 43 25.40 13.18 -19.91
C ASP A 43 24.42 12.85 -18.78
N LEU A 44 24.63 11.74 -18.05
CA LEU A 44 23.76 11.32 -16.95
C LEU A 44 23.90 12.29 -15.77
N GLN A 45 22.78 12.91 -15.40
CA GLN A 45 22.66 13.97 -14.40
C GLN A 45 21.60 13.63 -13.36
N SER A 46 21.65 14.34 -12.24
CA SER A 46 20.68 14.24 -11.17
C SER A 46 20.45 15.59 -10.50
N GLY A 47 19.21 15.84 -10.11
CA GLY A 47 18.79 17.00 -9.35
C GLY A 47 18.18 16.54 -8.03
N ILE A 48 18.59 17.18 -6.92
CA ILE A 48 18.11 16.84 -5.58
C ILE A 48 17.67 18.11 -4.88
N ALA A 49 16.50 18.07 -4.23
CA ALA A 49 16.07 19.12 -3.31
C ALA A 49 15.63 18.47 -2.00
N VAL A 50 16.17 18.96 -0.88
CA VAL A 50 15.78 18.57 0.48
C VAL A 50 15.20 19.78 1.18
N VAL A 51 13.97 19.65 1.67
CA VAL A 51 13.18 20.72 2.27
C VAL A 51 12.65 20.22 3.61
N ASP A 52 12.62 21.09 4.61
CA ASP A 52 11.94 20.86 5.87
C ASP A 52 10.42 20.78 5.64
N THR A 53 9.79 19.65 5.98
CA THR A 53 8.37 19.38 5.68
C THR A 53 7.44 20.40 6.32
N LYS A 54 7.76 20.88 7.53
CA LYS A 54 6.88 21.76 8.31
C LYS A 54 7.01 23.23 7.89
N THR A 55 8.23 23.66 7.59
CA THR A 55 8.53 25.08 7.38
C THR A 55 8.71 25.44 5.91
N GLY A 56 9.05 24.52 5.02
CA GLY A 56 9.45 24.84 3.65
C GLY A 56 10.89 25.37 3.54
N ALA A 57 11.68 25.33 4.62
CA ALA A 57 13.08 25.74 4.60
C ALA A 57 13.91 24.80 3.72
N ILE A 58 14.66 25.35 2.77
CA ILE A 58 15.54 24.54 1.89
C ILE A 58 16.78 24.15 2.69
N ARG A 59 16.92 22.86 2.98
CA ARG A 59 18.04 22.32 3.75
C ARG A 59 19.24 21.98 2.87
N ALA A 60 18.98 21.48 1.66
CA ALA A 60 20.03 21.23 0.67
C ALA A 60 19.49 21.27 -0.77
N LEU A 61 20.37 21.64 -1.72
CA LEU A 61 20.13 21.56 -3.16
C LEU A 61 21.33 20.90 -3.84
N GLY A 62 21.06 19.79 -4.54
CA GLY A 62 22.00 19.11 -5.40
C GLY A 62 21.77 19.49 -6.86
N GLY A 63 22.56 20.44 -7.37
CA GLY A 63 22.31 21.08 -8.66
C GLY A 63 22.84 20.36 -9.90
N GLY A 64 23.29 19.11 -9.79
CA GLY A 64 23.92 18.32 -10.85
C GLY A 64 25.11 17.51 -10.37
N ARG A 65 25.55 16.55 -11.17
CA ARG A 65 26.79 15.78 -10.96
C ARG A 65 27.99 16.51 -11.54
N HIS A 66 29.17 16.32 -10.91
CA HIS A 66 30.48 16.80 -11.37
C HIS A 66 30.51 18.32 -11.60
N ARG A 67 30.16 19.08 -10.55
CA ARG A 67 29.91 20.52 -10.63
C ARG A 67 31.00 21.43 -10.04
N ASP A 68 32.10 20.86 -9.56
CA ASP A 68 33.12 21.56 -8.76
C ASP A 68 33.75 22.79 -9.46
N ASN A 69 33.65 22.90 -10.79
CA ASN A 69 34.18 24.02 -11.58
C ASN A 69 33.12 24.68 -12.49
N ILE A 70 31.83 24.59 -12.16
CA ILE A 70 30.75 25.14 -12.98
C ILE A 70 30.06 26.31 -12.28
N GLU A 71 30.53 27.52 -12.58
CA GLU A 71 29.86 28.76 -12.21
C GLU A 71 28.67 29.05 -13.15
N PHE A 72 27.54 29.51 -12.60
CA PHE A 72 26.32 29.89 -13.33
C PHE A 72 25.73 28.84 -14.30
N GLY A 73 26.17 27.59 -14.23
CA GLY A 73 25.64 26.52 -15.08
C GLY A 73 24.25 26.02 -14.63
N PHE A 74 23.55 25.35 -15.56
CA PHE A 74 22.19 24.86 -15.36
C PHE A 74 22.03 24.04 -14.07
N ASN A 75 21.15 24.46 -13.17
CA ASN A 75 20.91 23.81 -11.88
C ASN A 75 19.67 22.92 -11.94
N TYR A 76 19.90 21.61 -11.98
CA TYR A 76 18.86 20.58 -12.08
C TYR A 76 17.93 20.50 -10.85
N ALA A 77 18.27 21.13 -9.73
CA ALA A 77 17.37 21.18 -8.58
C ALA A 77 16.27 22.24 -8.73
N ILE A 78 16.60 23.40 -9.30
CA ILE A 78 15.71 24.58 -9.28
C ILE A 78 15.12 24.93 -10.65
N GLN A 79 15.79 24.52 -11.74
CA GLN A 79 15.29 24.74 -13.09
C GLN A 79 14.42 23.55 -13.56
N PRO A 80 13.48 23.75 -14.50
CA PRO A 80 12.66 22.66 -15.02
C PRO A 80 13.53 21.62 -15.75
N VAL A 81 13.48 20.35 -15.31
CA VAL A 81 14.37 19.29 -15.82
C VAL A 81 13.67 18.26 -16.71
N GLY A 82 12.37 18.08 -16.54
CA GLY A 82 11.63 17.10 -17.34
C GLY A 82 10.22 16.88 -16.86
N GLN A 83 9.62 15.83 -17.42
CA GLN A 83 8.28 15.38 -17.06
C GLN A 83 8.32 14.60 -15.74
N PRO A 84 7.46 14.93 -14.74
CA PRO A 84 7.48 14.30 -13.42
C PRO A 84 7.03 12.83 -13.41
N GLY A 85 6.43 12.36 -14.52
CA GLY A 85 5.76 11.07 -14.59
C GLY A 85 4.69 10.94 -13.51
N SER A 86 4.50 9.72 -13.02
CA SER A 86 3.48 9.43 -12.01
C SER A 86 3.66 10.10 -10.63
N THR A 87 4.73 10.88 -10.40
CA THR A 87 4.82 11.71 -9.17
C THR A 87 3.81 12.86 -9.16
N ILE A 88 3.17 13.17 -10.29
CA ILE A 88 2.12 14.18 -10.35
C ILE A 88 0.75 13.68 -9.86
N LYS A 89 0.53 12.36 -9.80
CA LYS A 89 -0.79 11.75 -9.54
C LYS A 89 -1.43 12.19 -8.21
N PRO A 90 -0.68 12.30 -7.09
CA PRO A 90 -1.23 12.86 -5.86
C PRO A 90 -1.65 14.34 -5.98
N ILE A 91 -1.02 15.09 -6.88
CA ILE A 91 -1.21 16.53 -7.06
C ILE A 91 -2.40 16.83 -7.99
N LEU A 92 -2.53 16.11 -9.11
CA LEU A 92 -3.57 16.40 -10.12
C LEU A 92 -4.79 15.49 -10.07
N ASP A 93 -4.67 14.28 -9.52
CA ASP A 93 -5.76 13.29 -9.62
C ASP A 93 -6.29 12.94 -8.23
N TYR A 94 -5.52 12.24 -7.42
CA TYR A 94 -6.03 11.61 -6.20
C TYR A 94 -6.21 12.59 -5.04
N GLY A 95 -5.29 13.55 -4.88
CA GLY A 95 -5.44 14.64 -3.91
C GLY A 95 -6.73 15.43 -4.12
N PRO A 96 -6.98 15.99 -5.31
CA PRO A 96 -8.22 16.71 -5.56
C PRO A 96 -9.48 15.81 -5.58
N ALA A 97 -9.37 14.51 -5.91
CA ALA A 97 -10.50 13.58 -5.77
C ALA A 97 -10.92 13.40 -4.31
N ILE A 98 -9.96 13.27 -3.39
CA ILE A 98 -10.26 13.23 -1.96
C ILE A 98 -10.78 14.60 -1.49
N GLU A 99 -10.13 15.69 -1.90
CA GLU A 99 -10.50 17.05 -1.48
C GLU A 99 -11.94 17.42 -1.86
N TYR A 100 -12.31 17.23 -3.14
CA TYR A 100 -13.56 17.75 -3.70
C TYR A 100 -14.67 16.72 -3.82
N LEU A 101 -14.32 15.44 -4.01
CA LEU A 101 -15.29 14.35 -4.18
C LEU A 101 -15.40 13.47 -2.92
N LYS A 102 -14.54 13.68 -1.92
CA LYS A 102 -14.48 12.91 -0.67
C LYS A 102 -14.35 11.40 -0.91
N TRP A 103 -13.63 11.02 -1.96
CA TRP A 103 -13.38 9.61 -2.25
C TRP A 103 -12.60 8.95 -1.10
N SER A 104 -13.06 7.77 -0.67
CA SER A 104 -12.34 6.94 0.29
C SER A 104 -11.11 6.29 -0.34
N THR A 105 -10.17 5.81 0.48
CA THR A 105 -9.05 5.00 -0.05
C THR A 105 -9.52 3.64 -0.58
N ALA A 106 -10.74 3.22 -0.22
CA ALA A 106 -11.45 2.06 -0.73
C ALA A 106 -12.18 2.30 -2.07
N HIS A 107 -12.26 3.54 -2.56
CA HIS A 107 -13.02 3.87 -3.77
C HIS A 107 -12.57 3.01 -4.95
N ILE A 108 -13.51 2.35 -5.62
CA ILE A 108 -13.21 1.38 -6.68
C ILE A 108 -13.10 2.08 -8.03
N LEU A 109 -11.96 1.92 -8.68
CA LEU A 109 -11.66 2.35 -10.04
C LEU A 109 -11.46 1.10 -10.90
N VAL A 110 -12.10 1.05 -12.06
CA VAL A 110 -11.94 -0.09 -12.98
C VAL A 110 -10.78 0.20 -13.93
N ASP A 111 -9.73 -0.60 -13.84
CA ASP A 111 -8.58 -0.59 -14.74
C ASP A 111 -8.85 -1.53 -15.93
N GLU A 112 -9.18 -0.96 -17.07
CA GLU A 112 -9.62 -1.64 -18.31
C GLU A 112 -9.25 -0.78 -19.54
N PRO A 113 -9.34 -1.28 -20.79
CA PRO A 113 -9.10 -0.46 -21.97
C PRO A 113 -9.85 0.87 -21.90
N TYR A 114 -9.13 1.97 -22.08
CA TYR A 114 -9.68 3.31 -21.90
C TYR A 114 -8.98 4.31 -22.81
N THR A 115 -9.59 5.48 -22.98
CA THR A 115 -9.08 6.55 -23.85
C THR A 115 -9.06 7.88 -23.13
N TYR A 116 -8.23 8.77 -23.64
CA TYR A 116 -8.40 10.20 -23.46
C TYR A 116 -9.73 10.65 -24.11
N SER A 117 -10.18 11.85 -23.78
CA SER A 117 -11.39 12.46 -24.34
C SER A 117 -11.31 12.66 -25.87
N ASP A 118 -10.09 12.72 -26.43
CA ASP A 118 -9.87 12.81 -27.88
C ASP A 118 -9.89 11.44 -28.60
N GLY A 119 -10.17 10.35 -27.86
CA GLY A 119 -10.19 8.99 -28.39
C GLY A 119 -8.81 8.30 -28.45
N THR A 120 -7.73 9.00 -28.10
CA THR A 120 -6.40 8.40 -28.06
C THR A 120 -6.34 7.32 -26.96
N PRO A 121 -5.90 6.08 -27.26
CA PRO A 121 -5.79 5.04 -26.24
C PRO A 121 -4.73 5.35 -25.18
N ILE A 122 -5.06 5.13 -23.91
CA ILE A 122 -4.11 5.14 -22.79
C ILE A 122 -3.77 3.70 -22.38
N ARG A 123 -2.56 3.47 -21.88
CA ARG A 123 -2.11 2.15 -21.43
C ARG A 123 -1.37 2.22 -20.11
N ASN A 124 -1.45 1.15 -19.33
CA ASN A 124 -0.55 0.92 -18.21
C ASN A 124 0.84 0.50 -18.70
N ALA A 125 1.85 0.72 -17.85
CA ALA A 125 3.16 0.11 -18.04
C ALA A 125 3.01 -1.42 -18.14
N GLY A 126 3.56 -2.04 -19.19
CA GLY A 126 3.45 -3.48 -19.43
C GLY A 126 2.13 -3.95 -20.06
N GLY A 127 1.18 -3.06 -20.33
CA GLY A 127 -0.01 -3.34 -21.16
C GLY A 127 -1.09 -4.24 -20.56
N LYS A 128 -0.99 -4.60 -19.27
CA LYS A 128 -2.01 -5.39 -18.56
C LYS A 128 -3.00 -4.51 -17.81
N TYR A 129 -4.20 -5.05 -17.61
CA TYR A 129 -5.30 -4.43 -16.88
C TYR A 129 -5.55 -5.21 -15.58
N ALA A 130 -5.72 -4.50 -14.47
CA ALA A 130 -5.94 -5.07 -13.15
C ALA A 130 -7.43 -5.28 -12.81
N GLY A 131 -8.35 -4.82 -13.68
CA GLY A 131 -9.78 -4.85 -13.39
C GLY A 131 -10.15 -3.87 -12.26
N PRO A 132 -11.19 -4.17 -11.47
CA PRO A 132 -11.56 -3.34 -10.32
C PRO A 132 -10.44 -3.27 -9.28
N VAL A 133 -9.99 -2.07 -8.96
CA VAL A 133 -8.95 -1.80 -7.95
C VAL A 133 -9.36 -0.65 -7.04
N THR A 134 -8.94 -0.68 -5.79
CA THR A 134 -9.15 0.47 -4.89
C THR A 134 -8.24 1.64 -5.29
N LEU A 135 -8.61 2.87 -4.90
CA LEU A 135 -7.78 4.06 -5.00
C LEU A 135 -6.39 3.80 -4.41
N ARG A 136 -6.32 3.17 -3.23
CA ARG A 136 -5.06 2.76 -2.60
C ARG A 136 -4.22 1.90 -3.53
N LYS A 137 -4.79 0.82 -4.08
CA LYS A 137 -4.07 -0.11 -4.96
C LYS A 137 -3.62 0.58 -6.26
N ALA A 138 -4.50 1.39 -6.85
CA ALA A 138 -4.23 2.14 -8.07
C ALA A 138 -3.04 3.09 -7.90
N LEU A 139 -2.97 3.85 -6.81
CA LEU A 139 -1.87 4.77 -6.55
C LEU A 139 -0.58 4.03 -6.10
N THR A 140 -0.71 2.96 -5.31
CA THR A 140 0.40 2.09 -4.86
C THR A 140 1.18 1.49 -6.03
N TRP A 141 0.45 0.94 -7.02
CA TRP A 141 1.02 0.34 -8.23
C TRP A 141 1.10 1.29 -9.41
N SER A 142 0.64 2.53 -9.22
CA SER A 142 0.78 3.63 -10.16
C SER A 142 0.09 3.39 -11.51
N TYR A 143 -1.08 2.76 -11.53
CA TYR A 143 -1.84 2.51 -12.76
C TYR A 143 -2.24 3.82 -13.45
N ASN A 144 -2.16 3.85 -14.78
CA ASN A 144 -2.38 5.04 -15.60
C ASN A 144 -3.87 5.27 -15.88
N ILE A 145 -4.62 4.21 -16.14
CA ILE A 145 -6.04 4.33 -16.46
C ILE A 145 -6.86 4.79 -15.25
N PRO A 146 -6.75 4.18 -14.05
CA PRO A 146 -7.37 4.73 -12.85
C PRO A 146 -7.00 6.18 -12.56
N ALA A 147 -5.75 6.60 -12.83
CA ALA A 147 -5.32 7.98 -12.65
C ALA A 147 -6.04 8.94 -13.61
N LEU A 148 -6.12 8.60 -14.90
CA LEU A 148 -6.87 9.38 -15.88
C LEU A 148 -8.37 9.45 -15.55
N LYS A 149 -9.00 8.32 -15.18
CA LYS A 149 -10.41 8.29 -14.75
C LYS A 149 -10.64 9.19 -13.53
N THR A 150 -9.70 9.19 -12.57
CA THR A 150 -9.75 10.06 -11.40
C THR A 150 -9.64 11.53 -11.79
N TYR A 151 -8.67 11.89 -12.64
CA TYR A 151 -8.51 13.25 -13.16
C TYR A 151 -9.77 13.75 -13.89
N GLN A 152 -10.37 12.91 -14.75
CA GLN A 152 -11.60 13.23 -15.47
C GLN A 152 -12.79 13.43 -14.51
N ALA A 153 -12.91 12.60 -13.47
CA ALA A 153 -13.96 12.75 -12.46
C ALA A 153 -13.83 14.05 -11.63
N VAL A 154 -12.59 14.46 -11.34
CA VAL A 154 -12.31 15.73 -10.65
C VAL A 154 -12.62 16.94 -11.52
N GLY A 155 -12.31 16.84 -12.82
CA GLY A 155 -12.40 17.95 -13.77
C GLY A 155 -11.12 18.81 -13.77
N LYS A 156 -10.72 19.26 -14.96
CA LYS A 156 -9.43 19.94 -15.20
C LYS A 156 -9.27 21.22 -14.38
N GLU A 157 -10.35 21.98 -14.18
CA GLU A 157 -10.33 23.25 -13.44
C GLU A 157 -9.98 23.04 -11.97
N ARG A 158 -10.65 22.08 -11.31
CA ARG A 158 -10.41 21.74 -9.90
C ARG A 158 -9.03 21.12 -9.70
N ALA A 159 -8.59 20.28 -10.64
CA ALA A 159 -7.24 19.71 -10.62
C ALA A 159 -6.17 20.80 -10.70
N MET A 160 -6.33 21.76 -11.64
CA MET A 160 -5.43 22.90 -11.78
C MET A 160 -5.41 23.79 -10.55
N GLU A 161 -6.58 24.13 -10.01
CA GLU A 161 -6.70 24.94 -8.79
C GLU A 161 -5.94 24.30 -7.63
N PHE A 162 -6.17 23.01 -7.38
CA PHE A 162 -5.49 22.26 -6.32
C PHE A 162 -3.97 22.24 -6.51
N ALA A 163 -3.50 21.91 -7.72
CA ALA A 163 -2.08 21.92 -8.05
C ALA A 163 -1.43 23.31 -7.88
N ASN A 164 -2.14 24.38 -8.24
CA ASN A 164 -1.63 25.74 -8.11
C ASN A 164 -1.56 26.22 -6.66
N ARG A 165 -2.49 25.79 -5.80
CA ARG A 165 -2.38 26.02 -4.35
C ARG A 165 -1.11 25.37 -3.77
N LEU A 166 -0.64 24.27 -4.36
CA LEU A 166 0.63 23.59 -4.02
C LEU A 166 1.88 24.22 -4.67
N GLY A 167 1.72 25.34 -5.36
CA GLY A 167 2.82 26.07 -5.98
C GLY A 167 3.25 25.56 -7.36
N MET A 168 2.38 24.82 -8.06
CA MET A 168 2.73 24.29 -9.38
C MET A 168 2.72 25.35 -10.50
N GLY A 169 1.89 26.38 -10.39
CA GLY A 169 1.87 27.51 -11.33
C GLY A 169 1.51 27.15 -12.77
N PHE A 170 0.60 26.20 -12.96
CA PHE A 170 0.07 25.84 -14.26
C PHE A 170 -0.93 26.89 -14.74
N ASP A 171 -0.72 27.41 -15.95
CA ASP A 171 -1.69 28.25 -16.65
C ASP A 171 -2.79 27.40 -17.30
N GLU A 172 -2.44 26.17 -17.69
CA GLU A 172 -3.33 25.19 -18.32
C GLU A 172 -2.93 23.77 -17.90
N VAL A 173 -3.91 22.86 -17.91
CA VAL A 173 -3.71 21.42 -17.67
C VAL A 173 -4.48 20.59 -18.69
N TYR A 174 -3.92 19.45 -19.06
CA TYR A 174 -4.45 18.55 -20.08
C TYR A 174 -4.50 17.13 -19.52
N GLU A 175 -5.35 16.26 -20.07
CA GLU A 175 -5.48 14.88 -19.57
C GLU A 175 -4.16 14.08 -19.53
N PRO A 176 -3.20 14.21 -20.46
CA PRO A 176 -1.90 13.55 -20.32
C PRO A 176 -1.11 13.97 -19.08
N TYR A 177 -1.43 15.12 -18.46
CA TYR A 177 -0.81 15.54 -17.21
C TYR A 177 -1.19 14.61 -16.06
N ALA A 178 -2.32 13.92 -16.10
CA ALA A 178 -2.71 12.93 -15.08
C ALA A 178 -1.69 11.79 -14.92
N ILE A 179 -0.86 11.55 -15.94
CA ILE A 179 0.21 10.54 -15.88
C ILE A 179 1.62 11.14 -15.97
N GLY A 180 1.72 12.47 -15.88
CA GLY A 180 2.99 13.19 -15.86
C GLY A 180 3.49 13.70 -17.20
N GLY A 181 2.67 13.69 -18.26
CA GLY A 181 2.97 14.28 -19.56
C GLY A 181 2.97 15.82 -19.57
N VAL A 182 3.55 16.44 -18.53
CA VAL A 182 3.54 17.91 -18.33
C VAL A 182 4.43 18.59 -19.37
N SER A 183 3.87 19.51 -20.16
CA SER A 183 4.58 20.10 -21.30
C SER A 183 5.61 21.17 -20.91
N ARG A 184 5.38 21.91 -19.83
CA ARG A 184 6.32 22.96 -19.35
C ARG A 184 7.44 22.45 -18.45
N TYR A 185 7.51 21.13 -18.26
CA TYR A 185 8.37 20.47 -17.27
C TYR A 185 8.19 21.04 -15.86
N VAL A 186 8.82 20.40 -14.87
CA VAL A 186 8.82 20.87 -13.48
C VAL A 186 10.23 20.81 -12.93
N SER A 187 10.53 21.66 -11.94
CA SER A 187 11.79 21.56 -11.20
C SER A 187 11.67 20.60 -10.03
N VAL A 188 12.81 20.08 -9.58
CA VAL A 188 12.90 19.18 -8.43
C VAL A 188 12.43 19.87 -7.15
N LEU A 189 12.85 21.13 -6.94
CA LEU A 189 12.43 21.95 -5.81
C LEU A 189 10.92 22.22 -5.80
N GLN A 190 10.31 22.43 -6.98
CA GLN A 190 8.86 22.61 -7.08
C GLN A 190 8.11 21.35 -6.64
N MET A 191 8.58 20.17 -7.07
CA MET A 191 7.99 18.89 -6.65
C MET A 191 8.19 18.61 -5.16
N ALA A 192 9.38 18.88 -4.61
CA ALA A 192 9.62 18.77 -3.16
C ALA A 192 8.69 19.70 -2.38
N GLY A 193 8.60 20.97 -2.80
CA GLY A 193 7.72 21.96 -2.19
C GLY A 193 6.26 21.54 -2.17
N ALA A 194 5.72 21.07 -3.30
CA ALA A 194 4.34 20.62 -3.38
C ALA A 194 4.04 19.46 -2.40
N TYR A 195 4.99 18.53 -2.23
CA TYR A 195 4.81 17.38 -1.35
C TYR A 195 4.85 17.72 0.14
N THR A 196 5.47 18.84 0.54
CA THR A 196 5.49 19.29 1.95
C THR A 196 4.08 19.39 2.54
N ALA A 197 3.10 19.84 1.74
CA ALA A 197 1.73 20.04 2.21
C ALA A 197 1.06 18.73 2.64
N PHE A 198 1.32 17.62 1.95
CA PHE A 198 0.80 16.31 2.37
C PHE A 198 1.43 15.88 3.70
N GLY A 199 2.74 16.07 3.85
CA GLY A 199 3.46 15.74 5.09
C GLY A 199 3.19 16.71 6.25
N ASN A 200 2.49 17.82 6.02
CA ASN A 200 2.28 18.91 6.97
C ASN A 200 0.79 19.24 7.16
N ASN A 201 -0.08 18.22 7.23
CA ASN A 201 -1.51 18.38 7.52
C ASN A 201 -2.24 19.39 6.61
N GLY A 202 -1.83 19.45 5.35
CA GLY A 202 -2.39 20.32 4.32
C GLY A 202 -1.89 21.76 4.35
N VAL A 203 -0.83 22.06 5.09
CA VAL A 203 -0.20 23.39 5.15
C VAL A 203 1.01 23.44 4.23
N TYR A 204 0.97 24.35 3.26
CA TYR A 204 2.04 24.64 2.33
C TYR A 204 2.77 25.91 2.73
N THR A 205 4.10 25.84 2.73
CA THR A 205 4.98 27.02 2.77
C THR A 205 5.86 26.97 1.53
N LYS A 206 5.90 28.07 0.77
CA LYS A 206 6.74 28.16 -0.43
C LYS A 206 8.20 27.87 -0.06
N PRO A 207 8.90 26.96 -0.76
CA PRO A 207 10.31 26.72 -0.48
C PRO A 207 11.15 27.99 -0.53
N TYR A 208 12.01 28.17 0.47
CA TYR A 208 12.84 29.37 0.60
C TYR A 208 14.24 29.06 1.13
N ALA A 209 15.24 29.81 0.64
CA ALA A 209 16.64 29.65 1.01
C ALA A 209 17.14 30.72 1.99
N VAL A 210 16.46 31.87 2.07
CA VAL A 210 16.88 33.05 2.86
C VAL A 210 15.81 33.35 3.90
N THR A 211 16.21 33.39 5.18
CA THR A 211 15.32 33.73 6.29
C THR A 211 15.21 35.24 6.45
N LYS A 212 16.35 35.93 6.57
CA LYS A 212 16.40 37.39 6.74
C LYS A 212 17.67 38.00 6.16
N ILE A 213 17.60 39.31 5.92
CA ILE A 213 18.75 40.17 5.58
C ILE A 213 18.92 41.18 6.72
N VAL A 214 20.16 41.39 7.17
CA VAL A 214 20.52 42.45 8.11
C VAL A 214 21.41 43.46 7.40
N PHE A 215 21.00 44.72 7.42
CA PHE A 215 21.67 45.85 6.79
C PHE A 215 22.81 46.39 7.67
N PRO A 216 23.75 47.18 7.12
CA PRO A 216 24.85 47.75 7.90
C PRO A 216 24.42 48.64 9.07
N ASP A 217 23.26 49.29 8.96
CA ASP A 217 22.65 50.11 10.01
C ASP A 217 21.96 49.30 11.12
N GLY A 218 21.95 47.97 11.00
CA GLY A 218 21.29 47.05 11.93
C GLY A 218 19.82 46.76 11.64
N THR A 219 19.23 47.39 10.61
CA THR A 219 17.86 47.10 10.19
C THR A 219 17.74 45.67 9.69
N GLU A 220 16.63 44.98 9.98
CA GLU A 220 16.37 43.62 9.53
C GLU A 220 15.18 43.55 8.55
N MET A 221 15.31 42.77 7.48
CA MET A 221 14.23 42.42 6.57
C MET A 221 13.96 40.91 6.64
N ASP A 222 12.77 40.55 7.13
CA ASP A 222 12.26 39.18 7.11
C ASP A 222 11.80 38.79 5.70
N LEU A 223 12.28 37.64 5.22
CA LEU A 223 11.98 37.08 3.91
C LEU A 223 11.28 35.72 3.99
N GLN A 224 10.96 35.24 5.20
CA GLN A 224 10.28 33.97 5.41
C GLN A 224 8.87 33.99 4.80
N PRO A 225 8.54 33.04 3.91
CA PRO A 225 7.19 32.92 3.38
C PRO A 225 6.20 32.53 4.48
N LYS A 226 4.99 33.09 4.39
CA LYS A 226 3.91 32.72 5.31
C LYS A 226 3.31 31.36 4.94
N PRO A 227 3.07 30.46 5.91
CA PRO A 227 2.37 29.21 5.68
C PRO A 227 0.92 29.45 5.27
N LYS A 228 0.37 28.57 4.42
CA LYS A 228 -1.02 28.62 3.94
C LYS A 228 -1.66 27.24 3.97
N ARG A 229 -2.88 27.13 4.46
CA ARG A 229 -3.67 25.90 4.33
C ARG A 229 -4.16 25.74 2.89
N VAL A 230 -3.75 24.67 2.22
CA VAL A 230 -3.99 24.42 0.80
C VAL A 230 -4.82 23.17 0.51
N MET A 231 -5.12 22.38 1.54
CA MET A 231 -6.08 21.26 1.49
C MET A 231 -6.60 20.98 2.90
N HIS A 232 -7.64 20.16 2.99
CA HIS A 232 -8.11 19.64 4.27
C HIS A 232 -7.11 18.65 4.88
N ASP A 233 -7.14 18.51 6.21
CA ASP A 233 -6.28 17.58 6.93
C ASP A 233 -6.57 16.11 6.55
N TYR A 234 -7.84 15.75 6.29
CA TYR A 234 -8.20 14.43 5.77
C TYR A 234 -7.56 14.16 4.41
N THR A 235 -7.50 15.13 3.51
CA THR A 235 -6.88 14.99 2.18
C THR A 235 -5.40 14.70 2.33
N ALA A 236 -4.71 15.49 3.16
CA ALA A 236 -3.29 15.31 3.44
C ALA A 236 -3.02 13.92 4.03
N TYR A 237 -3.72 13.56 5.10
CA TYR A 237 -3.51 12.30 5.81
C TYR A 237 -3.81 11.07 4.95
N MET A 238 -4.95 11.06 4.23
CA MET A 238 -5.36 9.92 3.41
C MET A 238 -4.40 9.70 2.23
N ILE A 239 -3.91 10.77 1.59
CA ILE A 239 -2.86 10.65 0.55
C ILE A 239 -1.57 10.12 1.16
N THR A 240 -1.14 10.66 2.31
CA THR A 240 0.07 10.19 3.00
C THR A 240 -0.01 8.71 3.34
N ASP A 241 -1.12 8.23 3.88
CA ASP A 241 -1.31 6.82 4.22
C ASP A 241 -1.26 5.90 2.98
N VAL A 242 -1.85 6.32 1.86
CA VAL A 242 -1.71 5.58 0.60
C VAL A 242 -0.26 5.61 0.09
N LEU A 243 0.43 6.75 0.17
CA LEU A 243 1.81 6.89 -0.27
C LEU A 243 2.81 6.13 0.62
N LYS A 244 2.49 5.85 1.90
CA LYS A 244 3.24 4.87 2.71
C LYS A 244 3.15 3.47 2.10
N SER A 245 2.03 3.11 1.48
CA SER A 245 1.86 1.81 0.80
C SER A 245 2.79 1.71 -0.43
N VAL A 246 2.97 2.81 -1.18
CA VAL A 246 3.92 2.88 -2.30
C VAL A 246 5.35 2.54 -1.84
N ILE A 247 5.76 3.03 -0.67
CA ILE A 247 7.09 2.81 -0.11
C ILE A 247 7.22 1.42 0.52
N ARG A 248 6.20 0.91 1.20
CA ARG A 248 6.30 -0.38 1.91
C ARG A 248 6.22 -1.59 0.98
N SER A 249 5.32 -1.56 -0.01
CA SER A 249 5.01 -2.72 -0.84
C SER A 249 4.76 -2.40 -2.33
N GLY A 250 4.80 -1.12 -2.72
CA GLY A 250 4.56 -0.68 -4.08
C GLY A 250 5.82 -0.32 -4.87
N THR A 251 5.66 0.60 -5.82
CA THR A 251 6.72 0.96 -6.76
C THR A 251 7.94 1.62 -6.10
N GLY A 252 7.80 2.11 -4.87
CA GLY A 252 8.83 2.81 -4.10
C GLY A 252 9.65 1.94 -3.15
N GLN A 253 9.46 0.62 -3.13
CA GLN A 253 10.05 -0.28 -2.12
C GLN A 253 11.56 -0.12 -1.88
N LEU A 254 12.33 0.15 -2.93
CA LEU A 254 13.78 0.35 -2.82
C LEU A 254 14.18 1.61 -2.04
N ALA A 255 13.25 2.54 -1.83
CA ALA A 255 13.46 3.75 -1.04
C ALA A 255 13.14 3.57 0.45
N ASN A 256 12.56 2.43 0.85
CA ASN A 256 12.13 2.19 2.22
C ASN A 256 13.32 2.23 3.19
N VAL A 257 13.15 2.96 4.29
CA VAL A 257 14.09 3.03 5.41
C VAL A 257 13.41 2.36 6.62
N PRO A 258 13.91 1.21 7.10
CA PRO A 258 13.35 0.55 8.28
C PRO A 258 13.31 1.51 9.49
N GLY A 259 12.19 1.52 10.20
CA GLY A 259 11.98 2.41 11.36
C GLY A 259 11.49 3.82 11.02
N LEU A 260 11.48 4.22 9.74
CA LEU A 260 11.05 5.55 9.32
C LEU A 260 9.62 5.56 8.79
N GLU A 261 8.81 6.53 9.23
CA GLU A 261 7.51 6.83 8.64
C GLU A 261 7.68 7.56 7.29
N LEU A 262 8.09 6.83 6.26
CA LEU A 262 8.32 7.37 4.92
C LEU A 262 7.11 7.15 4.00
N ALA A 263 6.60 8.24 3.45
CA ALA A 263 5.63 8.24 2.35
C ALA A 263 6.32 8.74 1.07
N GLY A 264 5.86 8.29 -0.10
CA GLY A 264 6.42 8.83 -1.33
C GLY A 264 5.82 8.25 -2.60
N LYS A 265 6.22 8.82 -3.73
CA LYS A 265 5.74 8.43 -5.05
C LYS A 265 6.88 8.38 -6.05
N THR A 266 6.90 7.34 -6.87
CA THR A 266 7.81 7.23 -8.02
C THR A 266 7.16 7.77 -9.29
N GLY A 267 7.99 8.26 -10.21
CA GLY A 267 7.59 8.68 -11.54
C GLY A 267 8.58 8.24 -12.59
N THR A 268 8.05 7.86 -13.74
CA THR A 268 8.80 7.51 -14.93
C THR A 268 8.01 8.03 -16.11
N THR A 269 8.71 8.60 -17.09
CA THR A 269 8.15 8.91 -18.40
C THR A 269 8.90 8.15 -19.47
N ASN A 270 8.29 8.03 -20.65
CA ASN A 270 8.89 7.38 -21.80
C ASN A 270 9.01 8.42 -22.92
N TYR A 271 9.94 8.21 -23.86
CA TYR A 271 10.11 9.08 -25.02
C TYR A 271 8.86 9.19 -25.90
N GLY A 272 8.02 8.15 -25.92
CA GLY A 272 6.87 8.10 -26.80
C GLY A 272 7.29 8.27 -28.27
N LYS A 273 6.51 9.00 -29.07
CA LYS A 273 6.83 9.23 -30.49
C LYS A 273 8.09 10.06 -30.73
N ASP A 274 8.53 10.85 -29.74
CA ASP A 274 9.68 11.75 -29.92
C ASP A 274 11.02 11.03 -29.87
N GLY A 275 11.05 9.79 -29.35
CA GLY A 275 12.27 8.96 -29.30
C GLY A 275 12.87 8.71 -30.69
N ALA A 276 12.02 8.61 -31.72
CA ALA A 276 12.47 8.36 -33.10
C ALA A 276 13.44 9.44 -33.62
N LYS A 277 13.31 10.70 -33.15
CA LYS A 277 14.22 11.81 -33.50
C LYS A 277 15.65 11.58 -33.00
N PHE A 278 15.82 10.70 -32.03
CA PHE A 278 17.10 10.36 -31.40
C PHE A 278 17.52 8.91 -31.69
N GLY A 279 16.79 8.17 -32.53
CA GLY A 279 17.03 6.74 -32.73
C GLY A 279 16.71 5.88 -31.50
N LEU A 280 15.74 6.31 -30.69
CA LEU A 280 15.30 5.63 -29.47
C LEU A 280 13.89 5.07 -29.63
N ASP A 281 13.61 4.00 -28.90
CA ASP A 281 12.30 3.35 -28.88
C ASP A 281 11.28 4.19 -28.10
N ARG A 282 9.98 3.98 -28.39
CA ARG A 282 8.90 4.69 -27.69
C ARG A 282 8.89 4.44 -26.19
N ASP A 283 9.39 3.28 -25.77
CA ASP A 283 9.43 2.83 -24.38
C ASP A 283 10.77 3.12 -23.69
N ASP A 284 11.74 3.72 -24.39
CA ASP A 284 12.96 4.18 -23.76
C ASP A 284 12.64 5.30 -22.76
N VAL A 285 13.36 5.30 -21.63
CA VAL A 285 13.06 6.14 -20.47
C VAL A 285 14.04 7.32 -20.40
N PRO A 286 13.58 8.56 -20.64
CA PRO A 286 14.42 9.75 -20.51
C PRO A 286 14.67 10.20 -19.06
N ASP A 287 13.67 10.02 -18.19
CA ASP A 287 13.62 10.64 -16.87
C ASP A 287 13.06 9.67 -15.83
N SER A 288 13.65 9.69 -14.63
CA SER A 288 13.16 8.95 -13.48
C SER A 288 13.12 9.83 -12.24
N TRP A 289 12.04 9.70 -11.48
CA TRP A 289 11.73 10.54 -10.34
C TRP A 289 11.35 9.71 -9.12
N ILE A 290 11.69 10.25 -7.95
CA ILE A 290 10.99 9.94 -6.71
C ILE A 290 10.81 11.21 -5.90
N VAL A 291 9.66 11.36 -5.27
CA VAL A 291 9.44 12.34 -4.21
C VAL A 291 9.01 11.59 -2.97
N GLY A 292 9.70 11.80 -1.85
CA GLY A 292 9.38 11.16 -0.59
C GLY A 292 9.48 12.13 0.56
N TYR A 293 8.74 11.85 1.62
CA TYR A 293 8.66 12.70 2.79
C TYR A 293 8.34 11.92 4.05
N THR A 294 8.89 12.44 5.13
CA THR A 294 8.58 12.11 6.52
C THR A 294 7.90 13.33 7.15
N PRO A 295 7.47 13.26 8.42
CA PRO A 295 6.98 14.42 9.15
C PRO A 295 8.00 15.57 9.27
N ASN A 296 9.30 15.30 9.09
CA ASN A 296 10.38 16.28 9.29
C ASN A 296 10.99 16.77 7.97
N TYR A 297 11.20 15.89 7.00
CA TYR A 297 11.88 16.22 5.75
C TYR A 297 11.13 15.71 4.52
N THR A 298 11.18 16.51 3.46
CA THR A 298 10.70 16.17 2.12
C THR A 298 11.87 16.25 1.16
N ALA A 299 12.09 15.21 0.37
CA ALA A 299 13.09 15.21 -0.69
C ALA A 299 12.50 14.79 -2.04
N ALA A 300 12.87 15.52 -3.08
CA ALA A 300 12.63 15.14 -4.46
C ALA A 300 13.97 14.87 -5.16
N ILE A 301 13.98 13.82 -5.97
CA ILE A 301 15.15 13.42 -6.75
C ILE A 301 14.71 13.15 -8.20
N TRP A 302 15.40 13.76 -9.14
CA TRP A 302 15.32 13.47 -10.58
C TRP A 302 16.65 12.89 -11.04
N VAL A 303 16.59 11.87 -11.90
CA VAL A 303 17.73 11.37 -12.68
C VAL A 303 17.34 11.39 -14.15
N GLY A 304 18.22 11.89 -14.99
CA GLY A 304 18.02 12.00 -16.43
C GLY A 304 19.28 12.48 -17.12
N PHE A 305 19.14 13.22 -18.22
CA PHE A 305 20.29 13.62 -19.03
C PHE A 305 20.35 15.12 -19.26
N SER A 306 21.57 15.67 -19.32
CA SER A 306 21.82 17.09 -19.64
C SER A 306 21.36 17.47 -21.04
N LYS A 307 21.30 16.51 -21.95
CA LYS A 307 20.80 16.65 -23.32
C LYS A 307 20.16 15.36 -23.82
N ARG A 308 19.17 15.48 -24.71
CA ARG A 308 18.60 14.34 -25.44
C ARG A 308 19.56 13.91 -26.55
N SER A 309 19.75 12.61 -26.71
CA SER A 309 20.65 11.99 -27.69
C SER A 309 20.28 10.51 -27.85
N SER A 310 20.93 9.80 -28.78
CA SER A 310 20.78 8.35 -28.95
C SER A 310 21.26 7.51 -27.75
N THR A 311 21.96 8.12 -26.79
CA THR A 311 22.42 7.46 -25.55
C THR A 311 21.68 7.96 -24.31
N ALA A 312 20.79 8.94 -24.46
CA ALA A 312 20.04 9.56 -23.37
C ALA A 312 18.84 8.71 -22.93
N LYS A 313 19.08 7.43 -22.64
CA LYS A 313 18.08 6.52 -22.08
C LYS A 313 18.58 5.88 -20.79
N LEU A 314 17.71 5.86 -19.79
CA LEU A 314 17.96 5.19 -18.53
C LEU A 314 17.72 3.69 -18.69
N ASP A 315 18.73 2.88 -18.38
CA ASP A 315 18.53 1.43 -18.26
C ASP A 315 17.75 1.07 -16.99
N LYS A 316 17.46 -0.22 -16.80
CA LYS A 316 16.65 -0.70 -15.67
C LYS A 316 17.29 -0.45 -14.30
N TYR A 317 18.61 -0.32 -14.23
CA TYR A 317 19.33 0.00 -13.01
C TYR A 317 19.30 1.52 -12.75
N GLU A 318 19.59 2.32 -13.77
CA GLU A 318 19.60 3.78 -13.68
C GLU A 318 18.23 4.36 -13.27
N GLN A 319 17.13 3.74 -13.73
CA GLN A 319 15.76 4.05 -13.30
C GLN A 319 15.50 3.82 -11.80
N LYS A 320 16.39 3.12 -11.08
CA LYS A 320 16.29 2.88 -9.64
C LYS A 320 17.12 3.86 -8.82
N ILE A 321 18.07 4.57 -9.44
CA ILE A 321 18.98 5.51 -8.75
C ILE A 321 18.22 6.52 -7.86
N PRO A 322 17.14 7.19 -8.31
CA PRO A 322 16.42 8.12 -7.45
C PRO A 322 15.97 7.51 -6.12
N LYS A 323 15.56 6.23 -6.13
CA LYS A 323 15.06 5.51 -4.94
C LYS A 323 16.19 5.25 -3.95
N TYR A 324 17.36 4.87 -4.45
CA TYR A 324 18.54 4.67 -3.60
C TYR A 324 19.03 5.98 -2.99
N LEU A 325 19.04 7.06 -3.78
CA LEU A 325 19.40 8.38 -3.29
C LEU A 325 18.42 8.86 -2.21
N LEU A 326 17.10 8.71 -2.43
CA LEU A 326 16.10 9.04 -1.43
C LEU A 326 16.33 8.28 -0.12
N ARG A 327 16.55 6.96 -0.21
CA ARG A 327 16.79 6.11 0.95
C ARG A 327 18.01 6.58 1.73
N ASP A 328 19.14 6.73 1.06
CA ASP A 328 20.41 7.08 1.68
C ASP A 328 20.35 8.49 2.30
N ILE A 329 19.69 9.45 1.64
CA ILE A 329 19.42 10.79 2.19
C ILE A 329 18.55 10.70 3.45
N MET A 330 17.38 10.06 3.36
CA MET A 330 16.44 9.98 4.49
C MET A 330 17.03 9.23 5.68
N SER A 331 17.79 8.15 5.44
CA SER A 331 18.53 7.43 6.48
C SER A 331 19.62 8.28 7.16
N HIS A 332 20.15 9.29 6.48
CA HIS A 332 21.21 10.15 7.02
C HIS A 332 20.64 11.32 7.84
N ILE A 333 19.51 11.89 7.41
CA ILE A 333 19.02 13.17 7.95
C ILE A 333 17.85 13.05 8.92
N ASP A 334 17.08 11.96 8.84
CA ASP A 334 15.90 11.76 9.67
C ASP A 334 16.19 10.69 10.73
N ASP A 335 16.03 11.07 11.99
CA ASP A 335 16.23 10.20 13.15
C ASP A 335 14.97 9.37 13.47
N GLY A 336 13.89 9.51 12.69
CA GLY A 336 12.62 8.85 12.93
C GLY A 336 11.75 9.54 13.98
N SER A 337 12.14 10.73 14.45
CA SER A 337 11.36 11.50 15.44
C SER A 337 10.16 12.18 14.78
N GLY A 338 9.10 11.42 14.52
CA GLY A 338 7.87 12.00 14.00
C GLY A 338 6.86 10.94 13.59
N GLU A 339 5.59 11.32 13.64
CA GLU A 339 4.50 10.46 13.19
C GLU A 339 3.47 11.26 12.39
N PHE A 340 2.87 10.61 11.39
CA PHE A 340 1.69 11.15 10.73
C PHE A 340 0.46 10.81 11.58
N LYS A 341 0.00 11.78 12.37
CA LYS A 341 -1.19 11.63 13.22
C LYS A 341 -2.46 11.61 12.39
N GLN A 342 -3.32 10.61 12.59
CA GLN A 342 -4.65 10.59 12.00
C GLN A 342 -5.49 11.73 12.58
N PRO A 343 -6.04 12.64 11.76
CA PRO A 343 -6.92 13.70 12.24
C PRO A 343 -8.31 13.14 12.56
N ASP A 344 -9.05 13.85 13.42
CA ASP A 344 -10.42 13.49 13.77
C ASP A 344 -11.35 13.49 12.56
N SER A 345 -11.02 14.22 11.49
CA SER A 345 -11.76 14.25 10.22
C SER A 345 -11.67 12.95 9.41
N VAL A 346 -10.86 11.96 9.83
CA VAL A 346 -10.69 10.67 9.16
C VAL A 346 -11.14 9.51 10.05
N VAL A 347 -11.85 8.56 9.46
CA VAL A 347 -12.24 7.29 10.10
C VAL A 347 -11.58 6.13 9.37
N LYS A 348 -11.03 5.18 10.12
CA LYS A 348 -10.41 3.95 9.61
C LYS A 348 -11.31 2.77 9.94
N LEU A 349 -11.75 2.02 8.93
CA LEU A 349 -12.72 0.93 9.09
C LEU A 349 -12.26 -0.35 8.41
N PRO A 350 -12.60 -1.53 8.96
CA PRO A 350 -12.41 -2.82 8.29
C PRO A 350 -13.48 -3.01 7.21
N ILE A 351 -13.05 -3.27 5.98
CA ILE A 351 -13.88 -3.38 4.78
C ILE A 351 -13.70 -4.77 4.18
N LYS A 352 -14.76 -5.36 3.66
CA LYS A 352 -14.64 -6.57 2.83
C LYS A 352 -14.05 -6.23 1.46
N LYS A 353 -12.93 -6.85 1.11
CA LYS A 353 -12.28 -6.72 -0.21
C LYS A 353 -13.26 -7.07 -1.34
N GLY A 354 -13.20 -6.31 -2.42
CA GLY A 354 -13.98 -6.58 -3.64
C GLY A 354 -15.42 -6.07 -3.61
N THR A 355 -15.91 -5.51 -2.49
CA THR A 355 -17.24 -4.89 -2.45
C THR A 355 -17.27 -3.53 -3.15
N ASN A 356 -18.31 -3.26 -3.93
CA ASN A 356 -18.56 -1.98 -4.60
C ASN A 356 -20.08 -1.68 -4.60
N PRO A 357 -20.58 -0.67 -3.86
CA PRO A 357 -19.82 0.22 -2.98
C PRO A 357 -19.12 -0.55 -1.84
N PRO A 358 -18.07 0.03 -1.22
CA PRO A 358 -17.40 -0.59 -0.07
C PRO A 358 -18.41 -0.96 1.02
N LYS A 359 -18.28 -2.16 1.60
CA LYS A 359 -19.08 -2.62 2.75
C LYS A 359 -18.18 -2.97 3.92
N LEU A 360 -18.64 -2.72 5.14
CA LEU A 360 -17.95 -3.11 6.36
C LEU A 360 -17.71 -4.63 6.36
N ALA A 361 -16.57 -5.06 6.89
CA ALA A 361 -16.35 -6.47 7.16
C ALA A 361 -17.39 -6.95 8.18
N GLY A 362 -18.10 -8.02 7.86
CA GLY A 362 -19.04 -8.68 8.75
C GLY A 362 -18.36 -9.59 9.75
N LYS A 363 -19.17 -10.09 10.70
CA LYS A 363 -18.71 -11.00 11.77
C LYS A 363 -17.98 -12.24 11.24
N TYR A 364 -18.36 -12.70 10.04
CA TYR A 364 -17.81 -13.92 9.42
C TYR A 364 -16.90 -13.63 8.23
N THR A 365 -16.52 -12.37 7.96
CA THR A 365 -15.56 -12.06 6.90
C THR A 365 -14.22 -12.70 7.24
N PRO A 366 -13.65 -13.56 6.37
CA PRO A 366 -12.32 -14.12 6.60
C PRO A 366 -11.28 -13.01 6.72
N GLU A 367 -10.31 -13.13 7.63
CA GLU A 367 -9.28 -12.10 7.84
C GLU A 367 -8.50 -11.78 6.55
N SER A 368 -8.28 -12.77 5.70
CA SER A 368 -7.66 -12.62 4.38
C SER A 368 -8.48 -11.74 3.42
N GLU A 369 -9.78 -11.58 3.66
CA GLU A 369 -10.70 -10.73 2.89
C GLU A 369 -10.91 -9.36 3.54
N ILE A 370 -10.37 -9.11 4.73
CA ILE A 370 -10.46 -7.80 5.39
C ILE A 370 -9.34 -6.90 4.91
N THR A 371 -9.67 -5.65 4.59
CA THR A 371 -8.72 -4.55 4.41
C THR A 371 -9.14 -3.36 5.25
N TYR A 372 -8.18 -2.60 5.77
CA TYR A 372 -8.49 -1.37 6.49
C TYR A 372 -8.33 -0.18 5.56
N GLU A 373 -9.38 0.60 5.41
CA GLU A 373 -9.40 1.76 4.53
C GLU A 373 -9.88 3.00 5.28
N LEU A 374 -9.54 4.15 4.70
CA LEU A 374 -9.79 5.47 5.27
C LEU A 374 -10.95 6.14 4.55
N PHE A 375 -11.77 6.82 5.34
CA PHE A 375 -12.96 7.55 4.92
C PHE A 375 -12.92 8.95 5.52
N VAL A 376 -13.40 9.93 4.76
CA VAL A 376 -13.71 11.24 5.33
C VAL A 376 -14.87 11.05 6.30
N ARG A 377 -14.79 11.66 7.49
CA ARG A 377 -15.84 11.49 8.50
C ARG A 377 -17.20 11.89 7.94
N GLY A 378 -18.20 11.03 8.13
CA GLY A 378 -19.55 11.18 7.59
C GLY A 378 -19.74 10.66 6.17
N THR A 379 -18.73 10.03 5.56
CA THR A 379 -18.84 9.35 4.25
C THR A 379 -18.55 7.86 4.35
N GLU A 380 -18.58 7.29 5.55
CA GLU A 380 -18.28 5.89 5.80
C GLU A 380 -19.41 4.97 5.30
N PRO A 381 -19.11 3.73 4.89
CA PRO A 381 -20.14 2.76 4.57
C PRO A 381 -20.92 2.36 5.83
N THR A 382 -22.25 2.24 5.70
CA THR A 382 -23.14 1.78 6.77
C THR A 382 -23.58 0.32 6.61
N GLU A 383 -23.44 -0.24 5.40
CA GLU A 383 -23.76 -1.63 5.12
C GLU A 383 -22.60 -2.56 5.46
N THR A 384 -22.92 -3.69 6.07
CA THR A 384 -22.00 -4.78 6.35
C THR A 384 -22.08 -5.84 5.27
N ALA A 385 -20.97 -6.48 4.94
CA ALA A 385 -20.96 -7.63 4.03
C ALA A 385 -21.71 -8.81 4.68
N ASN A 386 -22.65 -9.37 3.93
CA ASN A 386 -23.39 -10.57 4.33
C ASN A 386 -22.54 -11.80 4.04
N ASP A 387 -21.51 -11.98 4.85
CA ASP A 387 -20.67 -13.17 4.79
C ASP A 387 -21.33 -14.27 5.59
N VAL A 388 -21.58 -15.36 4.90
CA VAL A 388 -22.16 -16.56 5.46
C VAL A 388 -20.99 -17.44 5.90
N PRO A 389 -20.89 -17.85 7.18
CA PRO A 389 -19.77 -18.65 7.64
C PRO A 389 -19.71 -19.97 6.87
N GLU A 390 -18.50 -20.35 6.41
CA GLU A 390 -18.26 -21.58 5.65
C GLU A 390 -18.56 -22.84 6.50
N GLU A 391 -18.30 -22.76 7.81
CA GLU A 391 -18.64 -23.77 8.82
C GLU A 391 -19.45 -23.11 9.96
N LEU A 392 -20.58 -23.70 10.35
CA LEU A 392 -21.43 -23.15 11.41
C LEU A 392 -20.76 -23.33 12.79
N PRO A 393 -20.96 -22.43 13.77
CA PRO A 393 -20.50 -22.67 15.12
C PRO A 393 -21.17 -23.92 15.70
N ALA A 394 -20.47 -24.64 16.58
CA ALA A 394 -21.05 -25.77 17.31
C ALA A 394 -22.10 -25.28 18.33
N VAL A 395 -23.05 -26.15 18.69
CA VAL A 395 -23.98 -25.86 19.79
C VAL A 395 -23.24 -25.76 21.12
N LYS A 396 -23.75 -24.92 22.03
CA LYS A 396 -23.13 -24.66 23.34
C LYS A 396 -23.94 -25.28 24.46
N GLY A 397 -23.26 -25.64 25.56
CA GLY A 397 -23.92 -26.15 26.77
C GLY A 397 -24.73 -27.42 26.54
N LEU A 398 -24.26 -28.32 25.67
CA LEU A 398 -24.93 -29.60 25.44
C LEU A 398 -24.94 -30.42 26.74
N THR A 399 -26.14 -30.81 27.15
CA THR A 399 -26.39 -31.66 28.32
C THR A 399 -27.19 -32.89 27.90
N ALA A 400 -26.91 -34.03 28.52
CA ALA A 400 -27.69 -35.25 28.40
C ALA A 400 -27.88 -35.85 29.79
N VAL A 401 -29.11 -35.91 30.26
CA VAL A 401 -29.44 -36.32 31.63
C VAL A 401 -30.49 -37.43 31.58
N TYR A 402 -30.22 -38.54 32.25
CA TYR A 402 -31.18 -39.63 32.39
C TYR A 402 -32.15 -39.31 33.55
N ASP A 403 -33.44 -39.38 33.26
CA ASP A 403 -34.53 -39.29 34.22
C ASP A 403 -35.11 -40.69 34.46
N GLN A 404 -34.91 -41.20 35.68
CA GLN A 404 -35.37 -42.53 36.08
C GLN A 404 -36.90 -42.62 36.19
N ALA A 405 -37.59 -41.54 36.58
CA ALA A 405 -39.04 -41.55 36.75
C ALA A 405 -39.76 -41.55 35.40
N ALA A 406 -39.21 -40.83 34.42
CA ALA A 406 -39.73 -40.79 33.05
C ALA A 406 -39.19 -41.92 32.16
N ASN A 407 -38.20 -42.69 32.63
CA ASN A 407 -37.44 -43.67 31.84
C ASN A 407 -36.98 -43.08 30.49
N ALA A 408 -36.33 -41.92 30.54
CA ALA A 408 -35.97 -41.16 29.35
C ALA A 408 -34.67 -40.36 29.55
N ILE A 409 -33.93 -40.14 28.45
CA ILE A 409 -32.80 -39.22 28.43
C ILE A 409 -33.27 -37.88 27.85
N SER A 410 -33.14 -36.82 28.64
CA SER A 410 -33.37 -35.45 28.19
C SER A 410 -32.06 -34.84 27.69
N VAL A 411 -32.04 -34.42 26.43
CA VAL A 411 -30.90 -33.76 25.80
C VAL A 411 -31.27 -32.31 25.51
N SER A 412 -30.43 -31.35 25.89
CA SER A 412 -30.67 -29.93 25.59
C SER A 412 -29.37 -29.17 25.31
N TRP A 413 -29.45 -28.12 24.50
CA TRP A 413 -28.33 -27.26 24.14
C TRP A 413 -28.80 -25.81 23.88
N SER A 414 -27.84 -24.93 23.62
CA SER A 414 -28.06 -23.54 23.22
C SER A 414 -27.39 -23.24 21.88
N TYR A 415 -27.97 -22.32 21.12
CA TYR A 415 -27.45 -21.89 19.84
C TYR A 415 -27.84 -20.44 19.56
N ASP A 416 -26.84 -19.57 19.42
CA ASP A 416 -27.04 -18.11 19.32
C ASP A 416 -27.38 -17.65 17.89
N GLU A 417 -27.20 -18.52 16.90
CA GLU A 417 -27.26 -18.19 15.46
C GLU A 417 -28.43 -18.86 14.74
N GLN A 418 -29.50 -19.21 15.49
CA GLN A 418 -30.65 -19.90 14.94
C GLN A 418 -31.44 -18.99 13.97
N THR A 419 -31.60 -19.45 12.74
CA THR A 419 -32.46 -18.90 11.68
C THR A 419 -33.69 -19.79 11.46
N ASP A 420 -34.65 -19.34 10.64
CA ASP A 420 -35.81 -20.16 10.25
C ASP A 420 -35.42 -21.44 9.47
N GLU A 421 -34.24 -21.43 8.85
CA GLU A 421 -33.67 -22.55 8.08
C GLU A 421 -32.76 -23.46 8.93
N THR A 422 -32.39 -23.03 10.14
CA THR A 422 -31.53 -23.80 11.04
C THR A 422 -32.24 -25.06 11.54
N ILE A 423 -31.58 -26.21 11.37
CA ILE A 423 -31.97 -27.51 11.93
C ILE A 423 -30.79 -28.09 12.72
N PHE A 424 -31.08 -28.89 13.74
CA PHE A 424 -30.09 -29.63 14.50
C PHE A 424 -30.13 -31.10 14.12
N GLU A 425 -28.99 -31.65 13.73
CA GLU A 425 -28.81 -33.08 13.51
C GLU A 425 -28.21 -33.68 14.80
N VAL A 426 -29.00 -34.52 15.47
CA VAL A 426 -28.60 -35.19 16.71
C VAL A 426 -28.32 -36.66 16.40
N ARG A 427 -27.04 -37.05 16.47
CA ARG A 427 -26.60 -38.43 16.31
C ARG A 427 -26.46 -39.07 17.69
N VAL A 428 -27.25 -40.10 17.94
CA VAL A 428 -27.26 -40.86 19.19
C VAL A 428 -26.63 -42.21 18.93
N LYS A 429 -25.45 -42.45 19.49
CA LYS A 429 -24.78 -43.75 19.48
C LYS A 429 -25.14 -44.49 20.77
N ASP A 430 -25.69 -45.70 20.65
CA ASP A 430 -26.07 -46.53 21.79
C ASP A 430 -24.92 -47.39 22.33
N GLY A 431 -25.21 -48.20 23.36
CA GLY A 431 -24.23 -49.09 24.01
C GLY A 431 -23.71 -50.22 23.13
N GLN A 432 -24.40 -50.56 22.02
CA GLN A 432 -23.92 -51.52 21.01
C GLN A 432 -23.15 -50.85 19.88
N GLY A 433 -23.09 -49.52 19.90
CA GLY A 433 -22.43 -48.71 18.89
C GLY A 433 -23.28 -48.43 17.66
N GLN A 434 -24.57 -48.80 17.65
CA GLN A 434 -25.49 -48.39 16.60
C GLN A 434 -25.78 -46.90 16.73
N THR A 435 -25.86 -46.20 15.60
CA THR A 435 -26.07 -44.74 15.56
C THR A 435 -27.39 -44.41 14.90
N ASN A 436 -28.26 -43.70 15.62
CA ASN A 436 -29.51 -43.15 15.11
C ASN A 436 -29.39 -41.64 14.95
N THR A 437 -29.91 -41.11 13.85
CA THR A 437 -29.87 -39.68 13.55
C THR A 437 -31.27 -39.09 13.64
N ILE A 438 -31.42 -38.03 14.43
CA ILE A 438 -32.67 -37.29 14.63
C ILE A 438 -32.45 -35.86 14.12
N THR A 439 -33.41 -35.30 13.39
CA THR A 439 -33.37 -33.89 12.97
C THR A 439 -34.48 -33.12 13.68
N THR A 440 -34.16 -31.95 14.25
CA THR A 440 -35.14 -31.10 14.94
C THR A 440 -34.85 -29.61 14.73
N LYS A 441 -35.87 -28.74 14.86
CA LYS A 441 -35.70 -27.28 14.99
C LYS A 441 -35.61 -26.84 16.45
N ASP A 442 -36.01 -27.70 17.37
CA ASP A 442 -35.96 -27.44 18.81
C ASP A 442 -34.54 -27.62 19.33
N ARG A 443 -34.23 -26.97 20.46
CA ARG A 443 -32.91 -27.06 21.11
C ARG A 443 -32.83 -28.20 22.12
N SER A 444 -33.71 -29.18 21.98
CA SER A 444 -33.82 -30.32 22.87
C SER A 444 -34.45 -31.50 22.16
N ILE A 445 -34.09 -32.71 22.60
CA ILE A 445 -34.78 -33.95 22.26
C ILE A 445 -34.93 -34.83 23.49
N THR A 446 -35.84 -35.79 23.42
CA THR A 446 -36.01 -36.83 24.45
C THR A 446 -35.82 -38.20 23.81
N ILE A 447 -34.97 -39.03 24.41
CA ILE A 447 -34.78 -40.43 24.02
C ILE A 447 -35.55 -41.28 25.04
N SER A 448 -36.64 -41.90 24.59
CA SER A 448 -37.53 -42.69 25.48
C SER A 448 -37.08 -44.14 25.58
N ASN A 449 -37.31 -44.76 26.74
CA ASN A 449 -37.04 -46.17 27.03
C ASN A 449 -35.60 -46.62 26.71
N PRO A 450 -34.56 -45.93 27.22
CA PRO A 450 -33.20 -46.32 26.96
C PRO A 450 -32.87 -47.62 27.71
N THR A 451 -32.01 -48.45 27.12
CA THR A 451 -31.67 -49.77 27.67
C THR A 451 -30.85 -49.61 28.96
N PRO A 452 -31.28 -50.23 30.08
CA PRO A 452 -30.50 -50.23 31.32
C PRO A 452 -29.09 -50.79 31.12
N GLY A 453 -28.10 -50.18 31.77
CA GLY A 453 -26.68 -50.55 31.68
C GLY A 453 -25.96 -50.01 30.45
N TRP A 454 -26.64 -49.35 29.51
CA TRP A 454 -26.01 -48.78 28.32
C TRP A 454 -25.52 -47.34 28.56
N THR A 455 -24.42 -47.01 27.90
CA THR A 455 -23.94 -45.64 27.76
C THR A 455 -24.28 -45.13 26.38
N TYR A 456 -24.97 -44.00 26.33
CA TYR A 456 -25.32 -43.30 25.10
C TYR A 456 -24.36 -42.14 24.89
N THR A 457 -23.87 -41.97 23.66
CA THR A 457 -23.08 -40.81 23.23
C THR A 457 -23.89 -40.01 22.22
N ILE A 458 -24.16 -38.76 22.56
CA ILE A 458 -24.98 -37.84 21.78
C ILE A 458 -24.06 -36.79 21.17
N ALA A 459 -24.07 -36.69 19.84
CA ALA A 459 -23.41 -35.65 19.08
C ALA A 459 -24.45 -34.74 18.41
N VAL A 460 -24.41 -33.44 18.69
CA VAL A 460 -25.34 -32.46 18.12
C VAL A 460 -24.61 -31.53 17.16
N TYR A 461 -25.08 -31.47 15.92
CA TYR A 461 -24.63 -30.58 14.86
C TYR A 461 -25.70 -29.52 14.58
N ALA A 462 -25.31 -28.27 14.38
CA ALA A 462 -26.18 -27.28 13.75
C ALA A 462 -26.01 -27.36 12.23
N LYS A 463 -27.10 -27.22 11.48
CA LYS A 463 -27.12 -27.28 10.02
C LYS A 463 -28.04 -26.19 9.46
N ASP A 464 -27.60 -25.54 8.39
CA ASP A 464 -28.32 -24.46 7.70
C ASP A 464 -28.00 -24.56 6.20
N GLY A 465 -28.96 -25.11 5.44
CA GLY A 465 -28.74 -25.56 4.06
C GLY A 465 -27.72 -26.70 3.97
N GLU A 466 -26.66 -26.52 3.17
CA GLU A 466 -25.55 -27.47 3.03
C GLU A 466 -24.47 -27.34 4.11
N ARG A 467 -24.50 -26.26 4.91
CA ARG A 467 -23.49 -25.97 5.93
C ARG A 467 -23.80 -26.74 7.21
N MET A 468 -22.77 -27.28 7.86
CA MET A 468 -22.89 -28.03 9.11
C MET A 468 -21.79 -27.59 10.09
N SER A 469 -22.09 -27.60 11.38
CA SER A 469 -21.10 -27.30 12.44
C SER A 469 -20.24 -28.51 12.77
N LYS A 470 -19.18 -28.31 13.57
CA LYS A 470 -18.60 -29.40 14.37
C LYS A 470 -19.62 -29.88 15.42
N PRO A 471 -19.56 -31.15 15.86
CA PRO A 471 -20.46 -31.63 16.89
C PRO A 471 -20.06 -31.11 18.27
N ALA A 472 -21.05 -30.77 19.10
CA ALA A 472 -20.89 -30.89 20.54
C ALA A 472 -21.23 -32.31 20.95
N ILE A 473 -20.49 -32.89 21.90
CA ILE A 473 -20.66 -34.29 22.32
C ILE A 473 -20.93 -34.35 23.83
N ALA A 474 -21.93 -35.13 24.22
CA ALA A 474 -22.21 -35.48 25.61
C ALA A 474 -22.47 -36.99 25.71
N SER A 475 -22.16 -37.60 26.86
CA SER A 475 -22.47 -39.00 27.13
C SER A 475 -23.26 -39.14 28.42
N VAL A 476 -24.16 -40.12 28.45
CA VAL A 476 -25.00 -40.41 29.60
C VAL A 476 -25.09 -41.93 29.79
N HIS A 477 -24.90 -42.37 31.02
CA HIS A 477 -25.03 -43.78 31.40
C HIS A 477 -26.42 -44.01 32.00
N VAL A 478 -27.10 -45.06 31.56
CA VAL A 478 -28.37 -45.51 32.13
C VAL A 478 -28.08 -46.60 33.17
N PRO A 479 -28.43 -46.41 34.44
CA PRO A 479 -28.20 -47.41 35.48
C PRO A 479 -28.85 -48.76 35.11
N GLY A 480 -28.08 -49.85 35.21
CA GLY A 480 -28.56 -51.22 35.05
C GLY A 480 -29.29 -51.71 36.30
N GLY A 481 -30.46 -52.33 36.15
CA GLY A 481 -31.15 -52.97 37.25
C GLY A 481 -30.59 -54.35 37.54
N GLU A 482 -29.66 -54.46 38.50
CA GLU A 482 -29.52 -55.55 39.47
C GLU A 482 -28.38 -55.21 40.44
N ASP A 483 -28.74 -54.59 41.56
CA ASP A 483 -28.06 -54.80 42.84
C ASP A 483 -29.16 -54.80 43.90
N GLN A 484 -29.70 -55.99 44.18
CA GLN A 484 -30.45 -56.21 45.40
C GLN A 484 -29.47 -56.06 46.57
N THR A 485 -29.44 -54.89 47.18
CA THR A 485 -28.82 -54.69 48.49
C THR A 485 -29.67 -55.42 49.54
N PRO A 486 -29.10 -56.31 50.37
CA PRO A 486 -29.85 -56.92 51.47
C PRO A 486 -30.17 -55.85 52.52
N VAL A 487 -31.40 -55.92 53.03
CA VAL A 487 -31.93 -55.13 54.15
C VAL A 487 -31.04 -55.32 55.40
N PRO A 488 -30.63 -54.26 56.12
CA PRO A 488 -30.01 -54.41 57.42
C PRO A 488 -31.07 -54.77 58.47
N GLN A 489 -30.95 -55.94 59.08
CA GLN A 489 -31.58 -56.23 60.38
C GLN A 489 -30.58 -55.94 61.50
N GLN A 490 -31.08 -55.32 62.57
CA GLN A 490 -30.39 -55.07 63.84
C GLN A 490 -31.42 -55.36 64.96
N PRO A 491 -31.05 -55.64 66.23
CA PRO A 491 -29.90 -56.33 66.83
C PRO A 491 -30.33 -57.60 67.62
N GLY A 492 -29.38 -58.46 68.02
CA GLY A 492 -29.64 -59.60 68.90
C GLY A 492 -28.37 -60.21 69.52
N ASP A 493 -28.15 -59.79 70.76
CA ASP A 493 -27.39 -60.30 71.92
C ASP A 493 -26.44 -61.52 71.90
N ASP A 494 -25.35 -61.31 72.65
CA ASP A 494 -24.59 -62.21 73.53
C ASP A 494 -23.66 -63.35 73.04
N SER A 495 -22.36 -63.05 73.14
CA SER A 495 -21.41 -63.61 74.14
C SER A 495 -20.24 -64.50 73.68
N GLN A 496 -19.14 -64.31 74.43
CA GLN A 496 -17.84 -65.02 74.48
C GLN A 496 -16.82 -64.64 73.38
N GLY A 497 -15.58 -64.25 73.68
CA GLY A 497 -14.82 -64.17 74.93
C GLY A 497 -13.31 -64.17 74.59
N SER A 498 -12.51 -63.51 75.44
CA SER A 498 -11.03 -63.47 75.45
C SER A 498 -10.36 -62.61 74.35
N GLY A 499 -9.48 -61.66 74.60
CA GLY A 499 -8.70 -61.33 75.80
C GLY A 499 -7.27 -60.95 75.40
N GLY A 500 -6.84 -59.73 75.74
CA GLY A 500 -5.43 -59.25 75.79
C GLY A 500 -4.90 -58.63 74.49
N GLN A 501 -4.76 -57.31 74.32
CA GLN A 501 -4.00 -56.23 75.02
C GLN A 501 -2.69 -55.81 74.33
N ASN A 502 -2.49 -54.48 74.39
CA ASN A 502 -1.38 -53.61 73.96
C ASN A 502 -1.35 -53.20 72.48
N GLY A 503 -1.41 -51.92 72.09
CA GLY A 503 -1.34 -50.65 72.84
C GLY A 503 -0.26 -49.74 72.25
N GLY A 504 -0.68 -48.59 71.69
CA GLY A 504 0.17 -47.46 71.28
C GLY A 504 -0.35 -46.83 69.98
N THR A 505 -1.10 -45.72 69.98
CA THR A 505 -0.66 -44.29 70.06
C THR A 505 0.39 -43.96 69.00
N ASP A 506 0.34 -42.92 68.18
CA ASP A 506 -0.39 -41.65 68.20
C ASP A 506 -0.19 -40.99 66.80
N GLN A 507 -0.94 -39.92 66.53
CA GLN A 507 -0.63 -38.73 65.69
C GLN A 507 0.32 -38.87 64.48
N GLY A 508 0.00 -38.41 63.27
CA GLY A 508 -0.68 -37.17 62.95
C GLY A 508 0.17 -36.36 61.96
N ASN A 509 -0.54 -35.58 61.14
CA ASN A 509 -0.11 -34.33 60.52
C ASN A 509 0.45 -34.29 59.07
N SER A 510 -0.12 -33.29 58.40
CA SER A 510 0.08 -32.62 57.12
C SER A 510 1.50 -32.38 56.59
N GLY A 511 1.58 -32.16 55.27
CA GLY A 511 2.65 -31.42 54.58
C GLY A 511 2.82 -31.94 53.15
N ASN A 512 2.12 -31.39 52.15
CA ASN A 512 2.48 -30.23 51.32
C ASN A 512 3.58 -30.46 50.26
N ASN A 513 3.23 -30.11 49.01
CA ASN A 513 4.02 -29.72 47.84
C ASN A 513 5.17 -30.58 47.27
N GLY A 514 4.91 -31.10 46.06
CA GLY A 514 5.60 -30.74 44.80
C GLY A 514 7.08 -31.06 44.62
N ASN A 515 7.43 -31.77 43.54
CA ASN A 515 8.62 -31.42 42.75
C ASN A 515 8.68 -32.04 41.35
N GLU A 516 9.44 -31.34 40.51
CA GLU A 516 9.75 -31.52 39.09
C GLU A 516 10.76 -32.64 38.76
N ASN A 517 10.75 -33.02 37.47
CA ASN A 517 11.81 -33.50 36.58
C ASN A 517 13.14 -34.05 37.12
N GLY A 518 13.55 -35.20 36.55
CA GLY A 518 14.93 -35.68 36.53
C GLY A 518 15.19 -36.64 35.36
N GLN A 519 16.21 -36.29 34.55
CA GLN A 519 16.72 -37.03 33.38
C GLN A 519 17.40 -38.36 33.75
N GLY A 520 17.54 -39.27 32.77
CA GLY A 520 18.46 -40.40 32.85
C GLY A 520 18.60 -41.17 31.52
N ASN A 521 19.74 -40.99 30.87
CA ASN A 521 20.22 -41.69 29.67
C ASN A 521 20.23 -43.22 29.79
N ASN A 522 20.10 -43.92 28.66
CA ASN A 522 21.01 -45.02 28.32
C ASN A 522 21.17 -45.17 26.80
N ASN A 523 22.40 -45.47 26.43
CA ASN A 523 23.00 -45.52 25.09
C ASN A 523 23.44 -46.97 24.87
N GLU A 524 23.29 -47.54 23.67
CA GLU A 524 24.28 -48.44 23.05
C GLU A 524 23.90 -48.92 21.64
N GLN A 525 24.95 -49.23 20.87
CA GLN A 525 25.09 -49.19 19.42
C GLN A 525 25.05 -50.57 18.73
N ASN A 526 24.63 -50.58 17.45
CA ASN A 526 25.26 -51.26 16.29
C ASN A 526 24.32 -51.02 15.09
N GLY A 527 24.69 -50.67 13.85
CA GLY A 527 25.93 -50.77 13.09
C GLY A 527 25.62 -51.42 11.74
N GLY A 528 25.74 -50.70 10.61
CA GLY A 528 25.65 -51.28 9.25
C GLY A 528 25.11 -50.31 8.18
N ALA A 529 25.78 -50.23 7.03
CA ALA A 529 25.84 -49.06 6.15
C ALA A 529 25.37 -49.26 4.69
N SER A 530 25.12 -48.11 4.04
CA SER A 530 25.45 -47.74 2.64
C SER A 530 24.51 -48.05 1.45
N GLY A 531 24.48 -47.09 0.52
CA GLY A 531 23.85 -47.07 -0.81
C GLY A 531 22.80 -45.95 -0.93
N GLY A 532 22.95 -44.82 -1.63
CA GLY A 532 23.78 -44.48 -2.79
C GLY A 532 22.91 -44.52 -4.06
N GLN A 533 22.42 -43.37 -4.56
CA GLN A 533 21.99 -43.23 -5.96
C GLN A 533 21.92 -41.76 -6.42
N GLU A 534 22.84 -41.44 -7.34
CA GLU A 534 22.83 -40.32 -8.29
C GLU A 534 22.20 -40.76 -9.64
N ASN A 535 22.00 -39.75 -10.50
CA ASN A 535 21.76 -39.75 -11.95
C ASN A 535 20.29 -39.83 -12.43
N GLY A 536 19.86 -39.06 -13.43
CA GLY A 536 20.65 -38.21 -14.34
C GLY A 536 19.82 -37.41 -15.34
N ASN A 537 20.56 -36.54 -16.00
CA ASN A 537 20.26 -35.62 -17.10
C ASN A 537 19.62 -36.29 -18.33
N SER A 538 18.76 -35.58 -19.05
CA SER A 538 18.39 -35.85 -20.45
C SER A 538 17.94 -34.57 -21.15
N GLY A 539 18.80 -34.06 -22.04
CA GLY A 539 18.44 -33.06 -23.02
C GLY A 539 17.64 -33.66 -24.19
N GLY A 540 16.80 -32.84 -24.80
CA GLY A 540 16.06 -33.19 -26.02
C GLY A 540 16.02 -31.98 -26.95
N ALA A 541 16.94 -31.95 -27.90
CA ALA A 541 16.89 -31.10 -29.08
C ALA A 541 15.73 -31.52 -29.99
N ASN A 542 15.05 -30.56 -30.60
CA ASN A 542 14.15 -30.83 -31.72
C ASN A 542 14.58 -29.97 -32.92
N GLN A 543 15.51 -30.51 -33.71
CA GLN A 543 15.62 -30.20 -35.12
C GLN A 543 15.02 -31.40 -35.85
N ASN A 544 14.03 -31.17 -36.71
CA ASN A 544 13.82 -32.05 -37.84
C ASN A 544 13.56 -31.22 -39.09
N ASN A 545 14.45 -31.44 -40.04
CA ASN A 545 14.43 -30.92 -41.40
C ASN A 545 13.74 -31.98 -42.26
N GLY A 546 12.75 -31.59 -43.05
CA GLY A 546 12.02 -32.46 -43.97
C GLY A 546 11.64 -31.67 -45.20
N GLN A 547 12.52 -31.72 -46.20
CA GLN A 547 12.41 -31.09 -47.50
C GLN A 547 12.01 -32.17 -48.51
N THR A 548 10.93 -31.98 -49.26
CA THR A 548 10.85 -32.22 -50.73
C THR A 548 9.47 -31.84 -51.30
N ASP A 549 9.56 -31.12 -52.44
CA ASP A 549 8.69 -31.06 -53.63
C ASP A 549 7.19 -30.75 -53.45
N GLY A 550 6.59 -29.74 -54.09
CA GLY A 550 6.89 -29.12 -55.37
C GLY A 550 5.66 -29.28 -56.26
N THR A 551 4.92 -28.19 -56.55
CA THR A 551 4.18 -27.99 -57.80
C THR A 551 3.56 -26.58 -57.88
N ASN A 552 3.98 -25.87 -58.92
CA ASN A 552 3.30 -24.84 -59.71
C ASN A 552 1.86 -24.44 -59.34
N ASN A 553 1.61 -23.13 -59.24
CA ASN A 553 0.89 -22.48 -60.34
C ASN A 553 1.21 -20.99 -60.46
N GLN A 554 1.68 -20.60 -61.65
CA GLN A 554 1.74 -19.23 -62.13
C GLN A 554 0.34 -18.78 -62.56
N GLY A 555 0.05 -17.49 -62.36
CA GLY A 555 -1.09 -16.80 -62.97
C GLY A 555 -0.78 -15.31 -63.03
N THR A 556 -0.25 -14.89 -64.17
CA THR A 556 0.22 -13.55 -64.53
C THR A 556 -0.88 -12.71 -65.19
N ASN A 557 -0.63 -11.38 -65.19
CA ASN A 557 -1.14 -10.32 -66.08
C ASN A 557 -2.56 -9.80 -65.77
N ASN A 558 -2.90 -8.51 -65.89
CA ASN A 558 -2.36 -7.42 -66.72
C ASN A 558 -2.89 -6.08 -66.13
N SER A 559 -2.07 -5.04 -65.91
CA SER A 559 -1.81 -3.86 -66.77
C SER A 559 -2.91 -2.80 -66.89
N GLY A 560 -2.52 -1.53 -66.71
CA GLY A 560 -3.24 -0.32 -67.12
C GLY A 560 -2.99 0.85 -66.15
N GLN A 561 -1.79 1.46 -66.10
CA GLN A 561 -1.38 2.66 -66.86
C GLN A 561 -2.42 3.80 -66.93
N THR A 562 -2.16 4.94 -66.29
CA THR A 562 -1.84 6.23 -66.95
C THR A 562 -1.60 7.39 -65.94
N ASN A 563 -0.47 8.08 -66.15
CA ASN A 563 -0.05 9.49 -66.00
C ASN A 563 -0.88 10.49 -65.15
N GLY A 564 -0.31 11.51 -64.51
CA GLY A 564 1.02 12.15 -64.60
C GLY A 564 1.20 13.23 -63.50
N THR A 565 2.41 13.39 -62.94
CA THR A 565 3.41 14.46 -63.17
C THR A 565 3.01 15.92 -62.94
N ASN A 566 3.50 16.51 -61.83
CA ASN A 566 4.36 17.72 -61.69
C ASN A 566 4.33 18.13 -60.20
N GLY A 567 5.38 18.52 -59.49
CA GLY A 567 6.73 18.98 -59.83
C GLY A 567 7.02 20.28 -59.06
N GLY A 568 8.13 20.35 -58.31
CA GLY A 568 8.74 21.60 -57.81
C GLY A 568 8.59 21.88 -56.30
N THR A 569 9.53 21.49 -55.44
CA THR A 569 10.70 22.27 -54.95
C THR A 569 10.38 23.44 -54.00
N GLY A 570 10.91 23.38 -52.78
CA GLY A 570 10.94 24.51 -51.85
C GLY A 570 11.48 24.11 -50.49
N ALA A 571 12.81 24.00 -50.36
CA ALA A 571 13.50 23.95 -49.09
C ALA A 571 13.30 25.28 -48.34
N ASN A 572 12.87 25.24 -47.08
CA ASN A 572 13.10 26.35 -46.18
C ASN A 572 13.31 25.85 -44.75
N SER A 573 14.56 25.95 -44.31
CA SER A 573 15.01 25.84 -42.93
C SER A 573 14.52 27.05 -42.13
N GLY A 574 13.54 26.84 -41.26
CA GLY A 574 13.07 27.84 -40.30
C GLY A 574 13.22 27.32 -38.88
N THR A 575 14.15 27.90 -38.13
CA THR A 575 14.32 27.80 -36.69
C THR A 575 13.03 28.19 -35.94
N PRO A 576 12.64 27.51 -34.85
CA PRO A 576 11.53 27.98 -34.02
C PRO A 576 11.97 29.20 -33.18
N PRO A 577 11.06 30.16 -32.92
CA PRO A 577 11.39 31.45 -32.34
C PRO A 577 11.73 31.34 -30.85
N VAL A 578 12.76 32.06 -30.45
CA VAL A 578 13.10 32.35 -29.05
C VAL A 578 12.11 33.40 -28.55
N SER A 579 11.28 33.05 -27.57
CA SER A 579 10.41 34.00 -26.88
C SER A 579 11.26 35.00 -26.08
N PRO A 580 11.05 36.32 -26.20
CA PRO A 580 11.71 37.31 -25.37
C PRO A 580 11.13 37.32 -23.94
N PRO A 581 11.90 37.78 -22.93
CA PRO A 581 11.43 37.83 -21.56
C PRO A 581 10.27 38.81 -21.37
N LEU A 582 9.36 38.43 -20.47
CA LEU A 582 8.18 39.16 -20.02
C LEU A 582 8.50 40.62 -19.67
N LYS A 583 7.92 41.57 -20.42
CA LYS A 583 7.74 42.95 -19.96
C LYS A 583 6.55 42.98 -19.01
N ASN A 584 6.81 43.11 -17.70
CA ASN A 584 5.76 43.51 -16.76
C ASN A 584 5.43 44.98 -16.96
N GLY A 585 4.16 45.26 -17.26
CA GLY A 585 3.62 46.61 -17.33
C GLY A 585 3.54 47.23 -15.93
N SER A 586 4.13 48.41 -15.78
CA SER A 586 3.85 49.31 -14.67
C SER A 586 2.66 50.20 -15.06
N GLY A 587 1.53 49.99 -14.38
CA GLY A 587 0.39 50.90 -14.36
C GLY A 587 0.62 52.02 -13.35
N ALA A 588 0.20 53.22 -13.74
CA ALA A 588 0.27 54.53 -13.11
C ALA A 588 -0.13 54.66 -11.64
N GLY A 589 0.41 55.71 -11.00
CA GLY A 589 -0.35 56.53 -10.06
C GLY A 589 0.49 57.22 -8.97
N LEU A 590 0.73 58.54 -9.12
CA LEU A 590 0.35 59.60 -8.16
C LEU A 590 1.07 60.91 -8.53
N GLY A 591 0.27 61.97 -8.72
CA GLY A 591 0.76 63.30 -9.06
C GLY A 591 1.13 64.15 -7.85
N THR A 592 1.74 65.30 -8.12
CA THR A 592 1.66 66.51 -7.29
C THR A 592 1.71 67.75 -8.19
N ARG A 593 0.79 68.69 -7.90
CA ARG A 593 0.71 70.09 -8.36
C ARG A 593 1.81 70.94 -7.68
N PRO A 594 2.01 72.23 -8.03
CA PRO A 594 1.39 73.07 -9.07
C PRO A 594 2.29 73.39 -10.28
#